data_AF-A0A2J6X8D6-F1
#
_entry.id   AF-A0A2J6X8D6-F1
#
_cell.length_a   1.000
_cell.length_b   1.000
_cell.length_c   1.000
_cell.angle_alpha   90.00
_cell.angle_beta   90.00
_cell.angle_gamma   90.00
#
_symmetry.space_group_name_H-M   'P 1'
#
loop_
_entity.id
_entity.type
_entity.pdbx_description
1 polymer ?
#
loop_
_entity_poly.entity_id
_entity_poly.type
_entity_poly.pdbx_seq_one_letter_code
_entity_poly.pdbx_strand_id
1 'polypeptide(L)'
;MKTKHLFVLLTISVVLSYAQIWKVEGFVFLDSNQNKVFDKGEKGLANVPVSDGYQIVLTDKNGYYALQPKEREPIIFVSFPSGYFNINFWQRVRGNEEMERIDFPLYKINEKSSIFLIQVTDIHSTFSEICYRDVGKFVYEANEFRPDFVVATGDLVMDANPLKNEEDVIRYYELYKSLMRNLKPPLFNLPGNHEHPWSIPTSSPLYDRGAYKE
;
A
#
# COMPACT_ATOMS: atom_id res chain seq x y z
N MET A 1 -40.85 -51.91 -44.56
CA MET A 1 -40.12 -50.62 -44.53
C MET A 1 -39.09 -50.69 -43.41
N LYS A 2 -37.79 -50.60 -43.71
CA LYS A 2 -36.71 -50.67 -42.70
C LYS A 2 -36.42 -49.26 -42.18
N THR A 3 -36.72 -49.00 -40.91
CA THR A 3 -36.38 -47.75 -40.21
C THR A 3 -34.88 -47.72 -39.95
N LYS A 4 -34.19 -46.72 -40.51
CA LYS A 4 -32.78 -46.45 -40.19
C LYS A 4 -32.74 -45.62 -38.91
N HIS A 5 -32.21 -46.18 -37.82
CA HIS A 5 -31.93 -45.41 -36.61
C HIS A 5 -30.63 -44.63 -36.81
N LEU A 6 -30.73 -43.32 -36.87
CA LEU A 6 -29.61 -42.40 -36.90
C LEU A 6 -29.10 -42.22 -35.46
N PHE A 7 -27.93 -42.78 -35.16
CA PHE A 7 -27.25 -42.54 -33.89
C PHE A 7 -26.53 -41.18 -33.96
N VAL A 8 -27.02 -40.20 -33.21
CA VAL A 8 -26.31 -38.94 -32.99
C VAL A 8 -25.34 -39.14 -31.83
N LEU A 9 -24.04 -39.18 -32.12
CA LEU A 9 -23.00 -39.13 -31.09
C LEU A 9 -22.92 -37.68 -30.56
N LEU A 10 -23.42 -37.48 -29.34
CA LEU A 10 -23.23 -36.23 -28.62
C LEU A 10 -21.83 -36.26 -27.98
N THR A 11 -20.85 -35.61 -28.60
CA THR A 11 -19.54 -35.36 -27.98
C THR A 11 -19.71 -34.37 -26.83
N ILE A 12 -19.67 -34.87 -25.59
CA ILE A 12 -19.60 -34.04 -24.38
C ILE A 12 -18.16 -33.52 -24.28
N SER A 13 -17.93 -32.30 -24.76
CA SER A 13 -16.70 -31.57 -24.48
C SER A 13 -16.73 -31.11 -23.02
N VAL A 14 -16.04 -31.83 -22.14
CA VAL A 14 -15.78 -31.37 -20.77
C VAL A 14 -14.78 -30.22 -20.86
N VAL A 15 -15.29 -28.99 -20.81
CA VAL A 15 -14.45 -27.80 -20.60
C VAL A 15 -14.10 -27.79 -19.11
N LEU A 16 -12.88 -28.22 -18.78
CA LEU A 16 -12.28 -27.94 -17.47
C LEU A 16 -12.05 -26.44 -17.39
N SER A 17 -13.02 -25.72 -16.84
CA SER A 17 -12.84 -24.34 -16.40
C SER A 17 -11.87 -24.36 -15.23
N TYR A 18 -10.58 -24.16 -15.51
CA TYR A 18 -9.66 -23.71 -14.48
C TYR A 18 -10.18 -22.36 -14.00
N ALA A 19 -10.73 -22.33 -12.79
CA ALA A 19 -10.88 -21.07 -12.09
C ALA A 19 -9.47 -20.43 -12.08
N GLN A 20 -9.34 -19.29 -12.72
CA GLN A 20 -8.09 -18.55 -12.79
C GLN A 20 -7.80 -18.08 -11.36
N ILE A 21 -6.95 -18.83 -10.66
CA ILE A 21 -6.60 -18.54 -9.28
C ILE A 21 -5.64 -17.35 -9.34
N TRP A 22 -6.22 -16.17 -9.15
CA TRP A 22 -5.43 -14.97 -9.00
C TRP A 22 -4.63 -15.02 -7.70
N LYS A 23 -3.35 -14.65 -7.79
CA LYS A 23 -2.37 -14.84 -6.73
C LYS A 23 -1.49 -13.61 -6.61
N VAL A 24 -1.18 -13.25 -5.38
CA VAL A 24 -0.11 -12.31 -5.08
C VAL A 24 1.04 -13.07 -4.46
N GLU A 25 2.24 -12.82 -4.97
CA GLU A 25 3.47 -13.41 -4.48
C GLU A 25 4.60 -12.40 -4.44
N GLY A 26 5.70 -12.77 -3.81
CA GLY A 26 6.90 -11.94 -3.82
C GLY A 26 7.88 -12.38 -2.75
N PHE A 27 8.85 -11.51 -2.50
CA PHE A 27 9.92 -11.76 -1.56
C PHE A 27 9.96 -10.70 -0.47
N VAL A 28 10.17 -11.15 0.77
CA VAL A 28 10.69 -10.31 1.84
C VAL A 28 12.18 -10.57 1.95
N PHE A 29 13.01 -9.54 1.83
CA PHE A 29 14.45 -9.70 1.77
C PHE A 29 15.19 -8.54 2.47
N LEU A 30 16.44 -8.80 2.85
CA LEU A 30 17.36 -7.81 3.38
C LEU A 30 17.94 -6.99 2.23
N ASP A 31 17.35 -5.81 2.01
CA ASP A 31 17.80 -4.81 1.05
C ASP A 31 19.01 -4.06 1.62
N SER A 32 20.19 -4.57 1.33
CA SER A 32 21.44 -4.13 1.96
C SER A 32 21.97 -2.84 1.34
N ASN A 33 21.63 -2.59 0.07
CA ASN A 33 22.03 -1.38 -0.66
C ASN A 33 20.92 -0.32 -0.73
N GLN A 34 19.74 -0.64 -0.18
CA GLN A 34 18.55 0.23 -0.10
C GLN A 34 18.02 0.65 -1.48
N ASN A 35 18.19 -0.18 -2.51
CA ASN A 35 17.74 0.12 -3.87
C ASN A 35 16.32 -0.42 -4.17
N LYS A 36 15.71 -1.12 -3.22
CA LYS A 36 14.36 -1.72 -3.31
C LYS A 36 14.22 -2.85 -4.33
N VAL A 37 15.33 -3.39 -4.82
CA VAL A 37 15.36 -4.49 -5.78
C VAL A 37 15.97 -5.70 -5.10
N PHE A 38 15.36 -6.88 -5.27
CA PHE A 38 15.93 -8.10 -4.72
C PHE A 38 17.17 -8.53 -5.53
N ASP A 39 18.34 -8.07 -5.09
CA ASP A 39 19.60 -8.27 -5.80
C ASP A 39 20.21 -9.64 -5.55
N LYS A 40 21.05 -10.09 -6.51
CA LYS A 40 21.80 -11.33 -6.36
C LYS A 40 22.72 -11.25 -5.14
N GLY A 41 22.50 -12.16 -4.19
CA GLY A 41 23.30 -12.27 -2.96
C GLY A 41 22.63 -11.64 -1.75
N GLU A 42 21.54 -10.90 -1.95
CA GLU A 42 20.70 -10.47 -0.83
C GLU A 42 19.97 -11.65 -0.21
N LYS A 43 19.73 -11.52 1.10
CA LYS A 43 19.17 -12.61 1.90
C LYS A 43 17.65 -12.46 1.98
N GLY A 44 16.93 -13.46 1.49
CA GLY A 44 15.51 -13.62 1.81
C GLY A 44 15.28 -13.87 3.31
N LEU A 45 14.22 -13.28 3.85
CA LEU A 45 13.89 -13.32 5.28
C LEU A 45 12.75 -14.30 5.51
N ALA A 46 13.06 -15.40 6.23
CA ALA A 46 12.10 -16.47 6.52
C ALA A 46 11.18 -16.16 7.69
N ASN A 47 10.00 -16.80 7.70
CA ASN A 47 8.97 -16.68 8.75
C ASN A 47 8.47 -15.25 8.98
N VAL A 48 8.55 -14.38 7.98
CA VAL A 48 7.99 -13.03 8.04
C VAL A 48 6.51 -13.09 7.66
N PRO A 49 5.59 -12.57 8.50
CA PRO A 49 4.17 -12.51 8.17
C PRO A 49 3.87 -11.51 7.06
N VAL A 50 3.12 -11.97 6.06
CA VAL A 50 2.53 -11.14 4.99
C VAL A 50 1.03 -11.39 4.95
N SER A 51 0.24 -10.33 4.80
CA SER A 51 -1.22 -10.37 4.90
C SER A 51 -1.92 -9.50 3.87
N ASP A 52 -3.13 -9.90 3.50
CA ASP A 52 -4.11 -9.12 2.72
C ASP A 52 -5.21 -8.50 3.60
N GLY A 53 -5.05 -8.55 4.93
CA GLY A 53 -6.07 -8.14 5.90
C GLY A 53 -7.08 -9.25 6.25
N TYR A 54 -7.09 -10.36 5.51
CA TYR A 54 -7.99 -11.50 5.73
C TYR A 54 -7.28 -12.77 6.16
N GLN A 55 -6.07 -12.99 5.65
CA GLN A 55 -5.23 -14.13 5.97
C GLN A 55 -3.79 -13.68 6.20
N ILE A 56 -3.03 -14.53 6.88
CA ILE A 56 -1.60 -14.34 7.12
C ILE A 56 -0.87 -15.55 6.55
N VAL A 57 0.14 -15.30 5.73
CA VAL A 57 1.10 -16.32 5.25
C VAL A 57 2.49 -15.97 5.78
N LEU A 58 3.31 -16.99 5.98
CA LEU A 58 4.70 -16.81 6.39
C LEU A 58 5.61 -17.02 5.18
N THR A 59 6.64 -16.19 5.07
CA THR A 59 7.69 -16.39 4.06
C THR A 59 8.45 -17.70 4.31
N ASP A 60 8.85 -18.35 3.23
CA ASP A 60 9.66 -19.56 3.27
C ASP A 60 11.13 -19.27 3.64
N LYS A 61 11.97 -20.31 3.65
CA LYS A 61 13.41 -20.19 3.96
C LYS A 61 14.20 -19.22 3.06
N ASN A 62 13.67 -18.91 1.88
CA ASN A 62 14.26 -18.00 0.89
C ASN A 62 13.56 -16.64 0.88
N GLY A 63 12.65 -16.37 1.83
CA GLY A 63 11.90 -15.13 1.89
C GLY A 63 10.69 -15.05 0.95
N TYR A 64 10.38 -16.12 0.21
CA TYR A 64 9.27 -16.14 -0.73
C TYR A 64 7.94 -16.32 0.00
N TYR A 65 6.91 -15.58 -0.42
CA TYR A 65 5.54 -15.80 0.02
C TYR A 65 4.56 -15.83 -1.16
N ALA A 66 3.39 -16.39 -0.89
CA ALA A 66 2.31 -16.54 -1.84
C ALA A 66 0.98 -16.54 -1.11
N LEU A 67 0.02 -15.75 -1.56
CA LEU A 67 -1.35 -15.73 -1.04
C LEU A 67 -2.36 -15.53 -2.18
N GLN A 68 -3.58 -16.01 -1.96
CA GLN A 68 -4.71 -15.81 -2.86
C GLN A 68 -5.62 -14.76 -2.20
N PRO A 69 -5.57 -13.49 -2.63
CA PRO A 69 -6.30 -12.46 -1.90
C PRO A 69 -7.81 -12.62 -2.09
N LYS A 70 -8.58 -12.23 -1.05
CA LYS A 70 -10.04 -12.36 -1.08
C LYS A 70 -10.75 -11.26 -1.87
N GLU A 71 -10.13 -10.09 -1.97
CA GLU A 71 -10.64 -8.93 -2.71
C GLU A 71 -9.83 -8.71 -3.97
N ARG A 72 -10.40 -8.06 -4.99
CA ARG A 72 -9.73 -7.83 -6.29
C ARG A 72 -8.58 -6.82 -6.22
N GLU A 73 -8.69 -5.80 -5.36
CA GLU A 73 -7.69 -4.73 -5.21
C GLU A 73 -7.23 -4.59 -3.75
N PRO A 74 -6.63 -5.64 -3.17
CA PRO A 74 -6.27 -5.71 -1.78
C PRO A 74 -5.08 -4.82 -1.50
N ILE A 75 -4.95 -4.48 -0.23
CA ILE A 75 -3.68 -4.01 0.32
C ILE A 75 -2.94 -5.23 0.85
N ILE A 76 -1.72 -5.43 0.35
CA ILE A 76 -0.82 -6.45 0.87
C ILE A 76 0.19 -5.76 1.76
N PHE A 77 0.40 -6.28 2.97
CA PHE A 77 1.31 -5.68 3.93
C PHE A 77 2.16 -6.71 4.65
N VAL A 78 3.37 -6.30 5.02
CA VAL A 78 4.35 -7.10 5.76
C VAL A 78 4.37 -6.65 7.23
N SER A 79 4.38 -7.61 8.15
CA SER A 79 4.70 -7.36 9.55
C SER A 79 6.18 -7.68 9.76
N PHE A 80 7.04 -6.69 9.56
CA PHE A 80 8.48 -6.91 9.63
C PHE A 80 8.95 -7.26 11.06
N PRO A 81 9.95 -8.14 11.22
CA PRO A 81 10.46 -8.52 12.53
C PRO A 81 11.24 -7.39 13.21
N SER A 82 11.45 -7.51 14.53
CA SER A 82 12.32 -6.60 15.27
C SER A 82 13.72 -6.52 14.66
N GLY A 83 14.30 -5.32 14.65
CA GLY A 83 15.60 -5.06 14.03
C GLY A 83 15.55 -4.83 12.52
N TYR A 84 14.36 -4.82 11.92
CA TYR A 84 14.11 -4.51 10.52
C TYR A 84 13.09 -3.39 10.38
N PHE A 85 13.15 -2.65 9.29
CA PHE A 85 12.23 -1.57 9.00
C PHE A 85 12.07 -1.35 7.49
N ASN A 86 10.88 -0.89 7.09
CA ASN A 86 10.62 -0.25 5.82
C ASN A 86 9.40 0.66 5.99
N ILE A 87 9.45 1.87 5.44
CA ILE A 87 8.32 2.79 5.44
C ILE A 87 7.20 2.31 4.49
N ASN A 88 7.57 1.65 3.38
CA ASN A 88 6.64 1.07 2.42
C ASN A 88 6.30 -0.38 2.84
N PHE A 89 5.68 -0.54 4.00
CA PHE A 89 5.33 -1.85 4.56
C PHE A 89 4.02 -2.42 4.00
N TRP A 90 3.33 -1.69 3.14
CA TRP A 90 2.14 -2.13 2.43
C TRP A 90 2.13 -1.64 0.98
N GLN A 91 1.43 -2.35 0.09
CA GLN A 91 1.28 -1.99 -1.33
C GLN A 91 -0.12 -2.38 -1.81
N ARG A 92 -0.74 -1.53 -2.62
CA ARG A 92 -2.03 -1.82 -3.27
C ARG A 92 -1.81 -2.61 -4.55
N VAL A 93 -2.51 -3.73 -4.65
CA VAL A 93 -2.53 -4.60 -5.83
C VAL A 93 -3.61 -4.09 -6.79
N ARG A 94 -3.34 -4.09 -8.10
CA ARG A 94 -4.23 -3.47 -9.10
C ARG A 94 -5.32 -4.43 -9.58
N GLY A 95 -5.17 -5.73 -9.37
CA GLY A 95 -6.14 -6.76 -9.76
C GLY A 95 -6.28 -6.91 -11.28
N ASN A 96 -5.23 -6.54 -12.03
CA ASN A 96 -5.22 -6.48 -13.49
C ASN A 96 -4.42 -7.61 -14.13
N GLU A 97 -3.57 -8.28 -13.36
CA GLU A 97 -2.72 -9.39 -13.82
C GLU A 97 -3.16 -10.68 -13.12
N GLU A 98 -2.92 -11.84 -13.73
CA GLU A 98 -3.22 -13.14 -13.10
C GLU A 98 -2.35 -13.39 -11.87
N MET A 99 -1.14 -12.84 -11.88
CA MET A 99 -0.14 -12.96 -10.83
C MET A 99 0.56 -11.62 -10.67
N GLU A 100 0.40 -10.98 -9.51
CA GLU A 100 1.07 -9.72 -9.20
C GLU A 100 2.23 -9.99 -8.23
N ARG A 101 3.40 -9.44 -8.55
CA ARG A 101 4.58 -9.53 -7.70
C ARG A 101 4.67 -8.30 -6.78
N ILE A 102 4.64 -8.54 -5.48
CA ILE A 102 4.77 -7.53 -4.44
C ILE A 102 5.97 -7.88 -3.57
N ASP A 103 7.05 -7.12 -3.70
CA ASP A 103 8.27 -7.36 -2.95
C ASP A 103 8.38 -6.39 -1.77
N PHE A 104 8.87 -6.87 -0.62
CA PHE A 104 9.10 -6.09 0.58
C PHE A 104 10.59 -6.04 0.92
N PRO A 105 11.31 -5.01 0.46
CA PRO A 105 12.68 -4.76 0.89
C PRO A 105 12.67 -4.31 2.36
N LEU A 106 13.46 -4.96 3.22
CA LEU A 106 13.65 -4.53 4.60
C LEU A 106 15.11 -4.17 4.83
N TYR A 107 15.39 -3.11 5.59
CA TYR A 107 16.74 -2.78 6.03
C TYR A 107 16.88 -2.94 7.53
N LYS A 108 18.11 -3.20 7.98
CA LYS A 108 18.40 -3.32 9.42
C LYS A 108 18.35 -1.98 10.11
N ILE A 109 17.73 -1.98 11.28
CA ILE A 109 17.78 -0.88 12.24
C ILE A 109 18.30 -1.40 13.57
N ASN A 110 18.85 -0.49 14.39
CA ASN A 110 19.19 -0.84 15.76
C ASN A 110 17.91 -1.09 16.53
N GLU A 111 17.81 -2.28 17.14
CA GLU A 111 16.69 -2.60 18.03
C GLU A 111 16.65 -1.63 19.20
N LYS A 112 15.45 -1.12 19.49
CA LYS A 112 15.18 -0.25 20.63
C LYS A 112 14.22 -0.95 21.58
N SER A 113 14.49 -0.84 22.88
CA SER A 113 13.60 -1.33 23.94
C SER A 113 12.36 -0.45 24.15
N SER A 114 12.40 0.78 23.66
CA SER A 114 11.32 1.76 23.74
C SER A 114 11.21 2.51 22.42
N ILE A 115 9.99 2.75 21.97
CA ILE A 115 9.69 3.59 20.81
C ILE A 115 9.16 4.94 21.29
N PHE A 116 9.58 6.02 20.64
CA PHE A 116 8.99 7.34 20.78
C PHE A 116 8.31 7.73 19.48
N LEU A 117 6.99 7.93 19.54
CA LEU A 117 6.17 8.33 18.41
C LEU A 117 5.56 9.71 18.65
N ILE A 118 5.35 10.45 17.57
CA ILE A 118 4.45 11.60 17.55
C ILE A 118 3.22 11.19 16.74
N GLN A 119 2.04 11.32 17.35
CA GLN A 119 0.77 11.23 16.63
C GLN A 119 0.28 12.64 16.31
N VAL A 120 -0.15 12.85 15.07
CA VAL A 120 -0.82 14.06 14.60
C VAL A 120 -2.08 13.64 13.84
N THR A 121 -3.09 14.50 13.79
CA THR A 121 -4.34 14.26 13.08
C THR A 121 -4.90 15.59 12.61
N ASP A 122 -5.82 15.56 11.64
CA ASP A 122 -6.58 16.75 11.22
C ASP A 122 -5.65 17.90 10.81
N ILE A 123 -4.62 17.56 10.02
CA ILE A 123 -3.67 18.55 9.49
C ILE A 123 -4.39 19.54 8.58
N HIS A 124 -5.44 19.08 7.89
CA HIS A 124 -6.34 19.87 7.04
C HIS A 124 -5.58 20.89 6.20
N SER A 125 -4.59 20.43 5.42
CA SER A 125 -3.69 21.34 4.72
C SER A 125 -4.44 22.26 3.75
N THR A 126 -4.19 23.56 3.84
CA THR A 126 -4.78 24.62 2.99
C THR A 126 -3.72 25.54 2.41
N PHE A 127 -4.06 26.27 1.34
CA PHE A 127 -3.20 27.29 0.72
C PHE A 127 -3.16 28.61 1.53
N SER A 128 -3.28 28.55 2.86
CA SER A 128 -3.30 29.73 3.73
C SER A 128 -1.96 29.93 4.43
N GLU A 129 -1.53 31.19 4.59
CA GLU A 129 -0.31 31.56 5.33
C GLU A 129 -0.27 30.96 6.75
N ILE A 130 -1.43 30.84 7.38
CA ILE A 130 -1.57 30.23 8.71
C ILE A 130 -1.20 28.74 8.64
N CYS A 131 -1.72 28.00 7.65
CA CYS A 131 -1.38 26.59 7.46
C CYS A 131 0.12 26.40 7.17
N TYR A 132 0.70 27.20 6.28
CA TYR A 132 2.14 27.13 5.99
C TYR A 132 2.99 27.33 7.24
N ARG A 133 2.64 28.33 8.06
CA ARG A 133 3.31 28.62 9.33
C ARG A 133 3.16 27.48 10.33
N ASP A 134 1.94 27.02 10.57
CA ASP A 134 1.64 26.09 11.66
C ASP A 134 2.15 24.67 11.36
N VAL A 135 1.96 24.19 10.12
CA VAL A 135 2.55 22.91 9.70
C VAL A 135 4.07 22.99 9.62
N GLY A 136 4.62 24.13 9.15
CA GLY A 136 6.06 24.36 9.16
C GLY A 136 6.66 24.34 10.57
N LYS A 137 5.97 24.92 11.55
CA LYS A 137 6.35 24.86 12.97
C LYS A 137 6.29 23.42 13.51
N PHE A 138 5.23 22.68 13.21
CA PHE A 138 5.13 21.27 13.56
C PHE A 138 6.32 20.45 13.01
N VAL A 139 6.63 20.60 11.72
CA VAL A 139 7.77 19.89 11.09
C VAL A 139 9.09 20.25 11.77
N TYR A 140 9.29 21.53 12.11
CA TYR A 140 10.48 21.97 12.84
C TYR A 140 10.56 21.31 14.23
N GLU A 141 9.49 21.36 15.02
CA GLU A 141 9.47 20.80 16.38
C GLU A 141 9.61 19.27 16.37
N ALA A 142 8.92 18.56 15.47
CA ALA A 142 9.05 17.11 15.32
C ALA A 142 10.49 16.70 14.99
N ASN A 143 11.19 17.48 14.16
CA ASN A 143 12.60 17.27 13.85
C ASN A 143 13.52 17.47 15.07
N GLU A 144 13.21 18.41 15.96
CA GLU A 144 13.96 18.64 17.19
C GLU A 144 13.73 17.52 18.22
N PHE A 145 12.50 17.02 18.31
CA PHE A 145 12.14 15.90 19.20
C PHE A 145 12.75 14.56 18.78
N ARG A 146 13.05 14.38 17.48
CA ARG A 146 13.64 13.15 16.92
C ARG A 146 12.87 11.87 17.31
N PRO A 147 11.54 11.79 17.06
CA PRO A 147 10.80 10.55 17.24
C PRO A 147 11.33 9.46 16.30
N ASP A 148 11.06 8.21 16.67
CA ASP A 148 11.32 7.05 15.82
C ASP A 148 10.51 7.12 14.52
N PHE A 149 9.28 7.60 14.61
CA PHE A 149 8.42 7.92 13.47
C PHE A 149 7.25 8.82 13.89
N VAL A 150 6.63 9.45 12.90
CA VAL A 150 5.40 10.23 13.03
C VAL A 150 4.26 9.44 12.40
N VAL A 151 3.07 9.48 13.00
CA VAL A 151 1.84 8.94 12.41
C VAL A 151 0.83 10.07 12.26
N ALA A 152 0.40 10.35 11.03
CA ALA A 152 -0.71 11.22 10.71
C ALA A 152 -1.98 10.37 10.55
N THR A 153 -2.91 10.46 11.50
CA THR A 153 -4.04 9.52 11.63
C THR A 153 -5.29 9.87 10.83
N GLY A 154 -5.18 10.73 9.83
CA GLY A 154 -6.28 11.11 8.95
C GLY A 154 -6.34 12.60 8.68
N ASP A 155 -7.18 12.97 7.72
CA ASP A 155 -7.56 14.35 7.44
C ASP A 155 -6.33 15.22 7.13
N LEU A 156 -5.58 14.76 6.15
CA LEU A 156 -4.30 15.30 5.70
C LEU A 156 -4.52 16.58 4.90
N VAL A 157 -5.42 16.51 3.92
CA VAL A 157 -5.85 17.65 3.10
C VAL A 157 -7.14 18.24 3.68
N MET A 158 -7.43 19.51 3.40
CA MET A 158 -8.62 20.16 3.94
C MET A 158 -9.91 19.40 3.61
N ASP A 159 -10.19 19.14 2.33
CA ASP A 159 -11.30 18.30 1.90
C ASP A 159 -11.17 17.95 0.42
N ALA A 160 -10.97 16.67 0.09
CA ALA A 160 -10.99 16.19 -1.27
C ALA A 160 -12.42 15.93 -1.78
N ASN A 161 -13.40 15.71 -0.89
CA ASN A 161 -14.77 15.35 -1.23
C ASN A 161 -15.44 16.29 -2.24
N PRO A 162 -15.37 17.64 -2.09
CA PRO A 162 -16.09 18.55 -2.97
C PRO A 162 -15.37 18.82 -4.29
N LEU A 163 -14.11 18.40 -4.46
CA LEU A 163 -13.28 18.71 -5.63
C LEU A 163 -13.85 18.07 -6.90
N LYS A 164 -13.94 18.85 -7.98
CA LYS A 164 -14.67 18.46 -9.21
C LYS A 164 -13.78 17.93 -10.33
N ASN A 165 -12.46 18.06 -10.20
CA ASN A 165 -11.50 17.63 -11.21
C ASN A 165 -10.25 17.03 -10.57
N GLU A 166 -9.51 16.23 -11.35
CA GLU A 166 -8.30 15.55 -10.90
C GLU A 166 -7.15 16.51 -10.58
N GLU A 167 -7.07 17.64 -11.30
CA GLU A 167 -6.01 18.63 -11.12
C GLU A 167 -6.05 19.24 -9.71
N ASP A 168 -7.23 19.62 -9.23
CA ASP A 168 -7.43 20.14 -7.89
C ASP A 168 -7.11 19.07 -6.84
N VAL A 169 -7.55 17.83 -7.04
CA VAL A 169 -7.22 16.72 -6.12
C VAL A 169 -5.70 16.58 -6.01
N ILE A 170 -5.01 16.46 -7.13
CA ILE A 170 -3.54 16.38 -7.16
C ILE A 170 -2.92 17.58 -6.45
N ARG A 171 -3.41 18.79 -6.72
CA ARG A 171 -2.87 20.02 -6.15
C ARG A 171 -2.97 20.06 -4.62
N TYR A 172 -4.05 19.57 -4.02
CA TYR A 172 -4.18 19.49 -2.55
C TYR A 172 -3.21 18.45 -1.95
N TYR A 173 -3.06 17.28 -2.57
CA TYR A 173 -2.10 16.28 -2.10
C TYR A 173 -0.64 16.71 -2.28
N GLU A 174 -0.31 17.39 -3.37
CA GLU A 174 1.02 17.99 -3.58
C GLU A 174 1.30 19.10 -2.56
N LEU A 175 0.29 19.88 -2.15
CA LEU A 175 0.43 20.82 -1.05
C LEU A 175 0.82 20.09 0.24
N TYR A 176 0.07 19.06 0.63
CA TYR A 176 0.38 18.25 1.82
C TYR A 176 1.81 17.69 1.77
N LYS A 177 2.19 17.05 0.65
CA LYS A 177 3.56 16.55 0.44
C LYS A 177 4.61 17.66 0.56
N SER A 178 4.32 18.85 0.02
CA SER A 178 5.25 19.99 0.08
C SER A 178 5.46 20.54 1.49
N LEU A 179 4.41 20.54 2.33
CA LEU A 179 4.49 20.99 3.72
C LEU A 179 5.30 20.02 4.57
N MET A 180 5.12 18.71 4.33
CA MET A 180 5.75 17.64 5.09
C MET A 180 7.15 17.25 4.59
N ARG A 181 7.58 17.76 3.41
CA ARG A 181 8.82 17.33 2.73
C ARG A 181 10.11 17.41 3.56
N ASN A 182 10.13 18.29 4.56
CA ASN A 182 11.30 18.53 5.41
C ASN A 182 11.24 17.78 6.75
N LEU A 183 10.19 16.97 6.97
CA LEU A 183 10.11 16.08 8.13
C LEU A 183 11.16 14.97 7.96
N LYS A 184 12.08 14.87 8.92
CA LYS A 184 13.20 13.93 8.89
C LYS A 184 12.81 12.52 9.39
N PRO A 185 12.01 12.37 10.46
CA PRO A 185 11.52 11.06 10.86
C PRO A 185 10.65 10.43 9.76
N PRO A 186 10.58 9.09 9.69
CA PRO A 186 9.58 8.40 8.88
C PRO A 186 8.16 8.89 9.20
N LEU A 187 7.35 9.07 8.17
CA LEU A 187 5.95 9.53 8.28
C LEU A 187 5.03 8.43 7.77
N PHE A 188 4.14 7.94 8.63
CA PHE A 188 3.04 7.07 8.25
C PHE A 188 1.77 7.89 8.16
N ASN A 189 1.14 7.87 6.99
CA ASN A 189 -0.13 8.52 6.76
C ASN A 189 -1.26 7.48 6.83
N LEU A 190 -2.42 7.90 7.31
CA LEU A 190 -3.67 7.17 7.19
C LEU A 190 -4.69 8.08 6.50
N PRO A 191 -5.58 7.53 5.67
CA PRO A 191 -6.69 8.30 5.13
C PRO A 191 -7.77 8.50 6.21
N GLY A 192 -8.25 9.73 6.34
CA GLY A 192 -9.48 10.10 7.04
C GLY A 192 -10.63 10.30 6.05
N ASN A 193 -11.77 10.81 6.53
CA ASN A 193 -12.95 11.00 5.68
C ASN A 193 -12.77 12.15 4.67
N HIS A 194 -11.78 13.03 4.86
CA HIS A 194 -11.47 14.12 3.94
C HIS A 194 -10.59 13.70 2.75
N GLU A 195 -10.04 12.48 2.75
CA GLU A 195 -9.14 12.01 1.69
C GLU A 195 -9.85 11.44 0.44
N HIS A 196 -11.18 11.33 0.47
CA HIS A 196 -11.96 10.66 -0.57
C HIS A 196 -12.52 11.66 -1.60
N PRO A 197 -12.04 11.74 -2.85
CA PRO A 197 -12.60 12.65 -3.85
C PRO A 197 -13.84 12.03 -4.50
N TRP A 198 -14.97 12.02 -3.80
CA TRP A 198 -16.22 11.43 -4.33
C TRP A 198 -16.90 12.29 -5.40
N SER A 199 -16.47 13.54 -5.60
CA SER A 199 -17.06 14.44 -6.58
C SER A 199 -16.41 14.41 -7.97
N ILE A 200 -15.35 13.63 -8.19
CA ILE A 200 -14.76 13.39 -9.52
C ILE A 200 -15.41 12.15 -10.18
N PRO A 201 -15.26 11.93 -11.50
CA PRO A 201 -15.83 10.75 -12.16
C PRO A 201 -15.35 9.43 -11.52
N THR A 202 -16.25 8.46 -11.36
CA THR A 202 -15.92 7.12 -10.80
C THR A 202 -14.93 6.33 -11.66
N SER A 203 -14.78 6.71 -12.94
CA SER A 203 -13.76 6.18 -13.84
C SER A 203 -12.36 6.75 -13.60
N SER A 204 -12.23 7.79 -12.77
CA SER A 204 -10.95 8.38 -12.44
C SER A 204 -10.10 7.41 -11.60
N PRO A 205 -8.80 7.27 -11.88
CA PRO A 205 -7.89 6.53 -11.02
C PRO A 205 -7.70 7.18 -9.63
N LEU A 206 -8.17 8.41 -9.43
CA LEU A 206 -8.11 9.13 -8.17
C LEU A 206 -9.40 8.98 -7.33
N TYR A 207 -10.46 8.39 -7.88
CA TYR A 207 -11.75 8.29 -7.19
C TYR A 207 -11.64 7.50 -5.88
N ASP A 208 -12.39 7.92 -4.86
CA ASP A 208 -12.39 7.31 -3.52
C ASP A 208 -10.97 7.17 -2.94
N ARG A 209 -10.49 5.95 -2.70
CA ARG A 209 -9.15 5.67 -2.19
C ARG A 209 -8.03 5.82 -3.23
N GLY A 210 -8.36 6.17 -4.48
CA GLY A 210 -7.40 6.28 -5.58
C GLY A 210 -6.48 7.49 -5.48
N ALA A 211 -6.93 8.57 -4.84
CA ALA A 211 -6.13 9.78 -4.63
C ALA A 211 -5.07 9.62 -3.55
N TYR A 212 -5.31 8.71 -2.60
CA TYR A 212 -4.34 8.39 -1.58
C TYR A 212 -3.16 7.62 -2.19
N LYS A 213 -2.00 8.28 -2.24
CA LYS A 213 -0.74 7.75 -2.76
C LYS A 213 0.36 8.03 -1.73
N GLU A 214 1.16 7.02 -1.41
CA GLU A 214 2.38 7.21 -0.61
C GLU A 214 3.36 8.18 -1.30
#